data_AF-A0A3L6E3W8-F1
#
_entry.id   AF-A0A3L6E3W8-F1
#
_cell.length_a   1.000
_cell.length_b   1.000
_cell.length_c   1.000
_cell.angle_alpha   90.00
_cell.angle_beta   90.00
_cell.angle_gamma   90.00
#
_symmetry.space_group_name_H-M   'P 1'
#
loop_
_entity.id
_entity.type
_entity.pdbx_description
1 polymer ?
#
loop_
_entity_poly.entity_id
_entity_poly.type
_entity_poly.pdbx_seq_one_letter_code
_entity_poly.pdbx_strand_id
1 'polypeptide(L)'
;MSEAQRLVQQELELEEWGTEAQVKAWHVDIPYLPMLIPLPERLESEDPDEMQKWKWSLKKAKKTNRELHAERCDTELKLSVARKVREEDRFYYPHNLDFRGCAYLMHPHLSHLGSDLCRGVLEYAEGRPLGKYGLCWLKIHLANKYGGGIE
;
A
#
# COMPACT_ATOMS: atom_id res chain seq x y z
N MET A 1 -29.44 29.61 9.54
CA MET A 1 -29.38 28.35 8.78
C MET A 1 -29.91 27.25 9.67
N SER A 2 -30.89 26.48 9.19
CA SER A 2 -31.42 25.33 9.94
C SER A 2 -30.36 24.24 10.06
N GLU A 3 -30.47 23.38 11.07
CA GLU A 3 -29.51 22.31 11.35
C GLU A 3 -29.33 21.35 10.16
N ALA A 4 -30.41 21.12 9.41
CA ALA A 4 -30.39 20.39 8.15
C ALA A 4 -29.50 21.04 7.06
N GLN A 5 -29.45 22.38 7.00
CA GLN A 5 -28.58 23.08 6.05
C GLN A 5 -27.11 22.97 6.44
N ARG A 6 -26.78 22.77 7.72
CA ARG A 6 -25.40 22.53 8.15
C ARG A 6 -24.94 21.11 7.83
N LEU A 7 -25.81 20.12 8.00
CA LEU A 7 -25.51 18.72 7.69
C LEU A 7 -25.31 18.51 6.19
N VAL A 8 -26.15 19.11 5.36
CA VAL A 8 -25.99 19.07 3.89
C VAL A 8 -24.71 19.80 3.46
N GLN A 9 -24.36 20.91 4.11
CA GLN A 9 -23.09 21.60 3.84
C GLN A 9 -21.88 20.75 4.25
N GLN A 10 -21.97 20.01 5.35
CA GLN A 10 -20.92 19.12 5.83
C GLN A 10 -20.77 17.86 4.94
N GLU A 11 -21.87 17.30 4.42
CA GLU A 11 -21.84 16.22 3.42
C GLU A 11 -21.26 16.69 2.08
N LEU A 12 -21.64 17.88 1.60
CA LEU A 12 -21.08 18.48 0.39
C LEU A 12 -19.58 18.78 0.54
N GLU A 13 -19.15 19.28 1.70
CA GLU A 13 -17.72 19.48 2.00
C GLU A 13 -16.95 18.16 2.03
N LEU A 14 -17.55 17.06 2.54
CA LEU A 14 -16.95 15.73 2.52
C LEU A 14 -16.87 15.13 1.09
N GLU A 15 -17.87 15.40 0.24
CA GLU A 15 -17.86 15.01 -1.18
C GLU A 15 -16.84 15.80 -2.01
N GLU A 16 -16.70 17.11 -1.77
CA GLU A 16 -15.69 17.97 -2.41
C GLU A 16 -14.26 17.61 -1.94
N TRP A 17 -14.08 17.28 -0.65
CA TRP A 17 -12.82 16.72 -0.15
C TRP A 17 -12.53 15.34 -0.75
N GLY A 18 -13.57 14.60 -1.15
CA GLY A 18 -13.50 13.27 -1.72
C GLY A 18 -12.91 13.20 -3.14
N THR A 19 -12.91 14.30 -3.91
CA THR A 19 -12.55 14.24 -5.35
C THR A 19 -11.39 15.16 -5.72
N GLU A 20 -11.44 16.45 -5.39
CA GLU A 20 -10.41 17.39 -5.84
C GLU A 20 -9.20 17.47 -4.89
N ALA A 21 -9.46 17.43 -3.57
CA ALA A 21 -8.41 17.37 -2.55
C ALA A 21 -7.67 16.03 -2.58
N GLN A 22 -8.38 14.93 -2.85
CA GLN A 22 -7.75 13.64 -3.12
C GLN A 22 -6.81 13.76 -4.32
N VAL A 23 -7.29 14.11 -5.53
CA VAL A 23 -6.45 14.14 -6.74
C VAL A 23 -5.23 15.07 -6.61
N LYS A 24 -5.34 16.23 -5.96
CA LYS A 24 -4.18 17.12 -5.67
C LYS A 24 -3.26 16.60 -4.57
N ALA A 25 -3.79 15.93 -3.55
CA ALA A 25 -2.97 15.27 -2.54
C ALA A 25 -2.20 14.08 -3.14
N TRP A 26 -2.74 13.36 -4.11
CA TRP A 26 -2.11 12.16 -4.69
C TRP A 26 -0.96 12.44 -5.67
N HIS A 27 -0.55 13.70 -5.89
CA HIS A 27 0.65 14.00 -6.67
C HIS A 27 1.91 13.59 -5.88
N VAL A 28 2.35 12.35 -6.10
CA VAL A 28 3.63 11.85 -5.62
C VAL A 28 4.59 11.91 -6.80
N ASP A 29 5.53 12.85 -6.75
CA ASP A 29 6.63 12.89 -7.71
C ASP A 29 7.53 11.67 -7.47
N ILE A 30 7.24 10.57 -8.16
CA ILE A 30 8.03 9.35 -8.10
C ILE A 30 9.18 9.51 -9.11
N PRO A 31 10.42 9.75 -8.68
CA PRO A 31 11.51 9.99 -9.61
C PRO A 31 11.78 8.72 -10.42
N TYR A 32 11.91 8.88 -11.73
CA TYR A 32 12.32 7.81 -12.63
C TYR A 32 13.73 7.35 -12.23
N LEU A 33 13.82 6.12 -11.72
CA LEU A 33 15.10 5.48 -11.44
C LEU A 33 15.51 4.60 -12.64
N PRO A 34 16.82 4.46 -12.90
CA PRO A 34 17.31 3.56 -13.92
C PRO A 34 16.89 2.11 -13.64
N MET A 35 16.77 1.33 -14.72
CA MET A 35 16.46 -0.09 -14.65
C MET A 35 17.42 -0.82 -13.71
N LEU A 36 16.88 -1.51 -12.70
CA LEU A 36 17.69 -2.21 -11.70
C LEU A 36 18.36 -3.45 -12.30
N ILE A 37 17.63 -4.16 -13.18
CA ILE A 37 18.12 -5.35 -13.86
C ILE A 37 18.57 -4.95 -15.26
N PRO A 38 19.86 -5.15 -15.62
CA PRO A 38 20.33 -4.85 -16.96
C PRO A 38 19.62 -5.75 -17.97
N LEU A 39 19.31 -5.18 -19.14
CA LEU A 39 18.80 -5.98 -20.25
C LEU A 39 19.95 -6.83 -20.80
N PRO A 40 19.70 -8.10 -21.19
CA PRO A 40 20.73 -8.90 -21.83
C PRO A 40 21.20 -8.22 -23.11
N GLU A 41 22.52 -8.25 -23.35
CA GLU A 41 23.14 -7.75 -24.57
C GLU A 41 22.51 -8.41 -25.79
N ARG A 42 22.44 -7.67 -26.90
CA ARG A 42 21.87 -8.20 -28.15
C ARG A 42 22.68 -9.42 -28.56
N LEU A 43 21.99 -10.55 -28.74
CA LEU A 43 22.59 -11.75 -29.30
C LEU A 43 22.83 -11.55 -30.79
N GLU A 44 24.06 -11.81 -31.26
CA GLU A 44 24.44 -11.76 -32.68
C GLU A 44 24.40 -13.14 -33.36
N SER A 45 24.17 -14.23 -32.61
CA SER A 45 24.10 -15.57 -33.17
C SER A 45 22.76 -15.85 -33.86
N GLU A 46 22.80 -16.65 -34.93
CA GLU A 46 21.62 -17.08 -35.70
C GLU A 46 21.06 -18.44 -35.23
N ASP A 47 21.67 -19.06 -34.21
CA ASP A 47 21.19 -20.31 -33.64
C ASP A 47 19.77 -20.12 -33.06
N PRO A 48 18.75 -20.83 -33.56
CA PRO A 48 17.38 -20.73 -33.07
C PRO A 48 17.25 -20.96 -31.56
N ASP A 49 18.04 -21.86 -30.98
CA ASP A 49 17.94 -22.21 -29.56
C ASP A 49 18.54 -21.12 -28.66
N GLU A 50 19.68 -20.55 -29.06
CA GLU A 50 20.28 -19.41 -28.36
C GLU A 50 19.42 -18.15 -28.49
N MET A 51 18.86 -17.90 -29.68
CA MET A 51 17.94 -16.80 -29.93
C MET A 51 16.69 -16.91 -29.05
N GLN A 52 16.16 -18.12 -28.88
CA GLN A 52 15.01 -18.36 -28.02
C GLN A 52 15.35 -18.13 -26.54
N LYS A 53 16.49 -18.64 -26.06
CA LYS A 53 16.97 -18.41 -24.68
C LYS A 53 17.17 -16.92 -24.43
N TRP A 54 17.75 -16.19 -25.38
CA TRP A 54 17.93 -14.74 -25.27
C TRP A 54 16.60 -13.99 -25.19
N LYS A 55 15.62 -14.33 -26.05
CA LYS A 55 14.27 -13.73 -26.00
C LYS A 55 13.60 -13.95 -24.65
N TRP A 56 13.74 -15.13 -24.06
CA TRP A 56 13.21 -15.43 -22.71
C TRP A 56 13.91 -14.62 -21.63
N SER A 57 15.24 -14.54 -21.68
CA SER A 57 16.03 -13.72 -20.76
C SER A 57 15.61 -12.25 -20.82
N LEU A 58 15.48 -11.70 -22.04
CA LEU A 58 15.04 -10.32 -22.27
C LEU A 58 13.63 -10.07 -21.72
N LYS A 59 12.69 -11.00 -21.99
CA LYS A 59 11.31 -10.90 -21.48
C LYS A 59 11.27 -10.95 -19.96
N LYS A 60 12.08 -11.82 -19.35
CA LYS A 60 12.21 -11.93 -17.88
C LYS A 60 12.75 -10.64 -17.29
N ALA A 61 13.86 -10.11 -17.79
CA ALA A 61 14.44 -8.84 -17.32
C ALA A 61 13.45 -7.67 -17.43
N LYS A 62 12.76 -7.53 -18.58
CA LYS A 62 11.73 -6.51 -18.77
C LYS A 62 10.53 -6.68 -17.84
N LYS A 63 10.11 -7.92 -17.55
CA LYS A 63 9.01 -8.20 -16.63
C LYS A 63 9.41 -7.78 -15.21
N THR A 64 10.56 -8.24 -14.73
CA THR A 64 11.02 -7.95 -13.37
C THR A 64 11.26 -6.45 -13.16
N ASN A 65 11.83 -5.74 -14.13
CA ASN A 65 11.96 -4.28 -14.03
C ASN A 65 10.61 -3.56 -13.92
N ARG A 66 9.57 -4.03 -14.63
CA ARG A 66 8.22 -3.47 -14.50
C ARG A 66 7.58 -3.77 -13.16
N GLU A 67 7.76 -4.99 -12.64
CA GLU A 67 7.27 -5.39 -11.32
C GLU A 67 7.93 -4.57 -10.21
N LEU A 68 9.25 -4.43 -10.23
CA LEU A 68 10.00 -3.61 -9.27
C LEU A 68 9.59 -2.14 -9.33
N HIS A 69 9.36 -1.60 -10.54
CA HIS A 69 8.88 -0.24 -10.69
C HIS A 69 7.49 -0.07 -10.07
N ALA A 70 6.57 -1.00 -10.34
CA ALA A 70 5.23 -0.97 -9.77
C ALA A 70 5.24 -1.09 -8.23
N GLU A 71 6.05 -1.99 -7.68
CA GLU A 71 6.21 -2.18 -6.22
C GLU A 71 6.78 -0.93 -5.55
N ARG A 72 7.73 -0.26 -6.19
CA ARG A 72 8.27 1.01 -5.70
C ARG A 72 7.21 2.10 -5.71
N CYS A 73 6.47 2.25 -6.81
CA CYS A 73 5.41 3.25 -6.90
C CYS A 73 4.33 3.04 -5.82
N ASP A 74 3.94 1.79 -5.59
CA ASP A 74 2.99 1.42 -4.54
C ASP A 74 3.54 1.75 -3.13
N THR A 75 4.81 1.43 -2.87
CA THR A 75 5.49 1.75 -1.60
C THR A 75 5.57 3.26 -1.35
N GLU A 76 5.97 4.04 -2.35
CA GLU A 76 6.05 5.51 -2.22
C GLU A 76 4.68 6.13 -1.96
N LEU A 77 3.64 5.63 -2.62
CA LEU A 77 2.27 6.09 -2.42
C LEU A 77 1.80 5.83 -0.98
N LYS A 78 2.03 4.61 -0.47
CA LYS A 78 1.75 4.24 0.93
C LYS A 78 2.47 5.16 1.92
N LEU A 79 3.76 5.38 1.71
CA LEU A 79 4.57 6.24 2.59
C LEU A 79 4.15 7.70 2.51
N SER A 80 3.76 8.20 1.33
CA SER A 80 3.24 9.54 1.16
C SER A 80 1.98 9.77 1.99
N VAL A 81 1.04 8.82 1.98
CA VAL A 81 -0.16 8.87 2.83
C VAL A 81 0.21 8.83 4.30
N ALA A 82 1.06 7.87 4.69
CA ALA A 82 1.49 7.72 6.07
C ALA A 82 2.11 9.00 6.62
N ARG A 83 2.94 9.69 5.82
CA ARG A 83 3.55 10.97 6.18
C ARG A 83 2.53 12.09 6.41
N LYS A 84 1.44 12.12 5.64
CA LYS A 84 0.38 13.14 5.78
C LYS A 84 -0.47 12.93 7.02
N VAL A 85 -0.83 11.68 7.31
CA VAL A 85 -1.67 11.36 8.49
C VAL A 85 -0.88 11.26 9.78
N ARG A 86 0.46 11.32 9.72
CA ARG A 86 1.35 11.22 10.87
C ARG A 86 1.12 12.33 11.92
N GLU A 87 0.72 13.51 11.48
CA GLU A 87 0.53 14.67 12.36
C GLU A 87 -0.87 14.70 13.00
N GLU A 88 -1.76 13.82 12.57
CA GLU A 88 -3.11 13.68 13.14
C GLU A 88 -3.08 12.81 14.40
N ASP A 89 -3.84 13.18 15.43
CA ASP A 89 -3.96 12.38 16.68
C ASP A 89 -4.55 10.98 16.40
N ARG A 90 -5.51 10.92 15.47
CA ARG A 90 -6.18 9.69 15.04
C ARG A 90 -6.88 9.90 13.72
N PHE A 91 -7.11 8.80 13.02
CA PHE A 91 -7.97 8.78 11.84
C PHE A 91 -8.78 7.47 11.80
N TYR A 92 -9.81 7.46 10.97
CA TYR A 92 -10.74 6.34 10.87
C TYR A 92 -10.75 5.76 9.46
N TYR A 93 -11.04 4.47 9.40
CA TYR A 93 -11.15 3.73 8.16
C TYR A 93 -12.62 3.47 7.84
N PRO A 94 -13.18 4.10 6.80
CA PRO A 94 -14.54 3.79 6.38
C PRO A 94 -14.53 2.48 5.57
N HIS A 95 -15.48 1.59 5.87
CA HIS A 95 -15.55 0.25 5.30
C HIS A 95 -16.74 0.13 4.33
N ASN A 96 -16.53 -0.63 3.26
CA ASN A 96 -17.58 -1.09 2.35
C ASN A 96 -17.74 -2.61 2.46
N LEU A 97 -18.92 -3.14 2.13
CA LEU A 97 -19.22 -4.57 2.21
C LEU A 97 -19.36 -5.18 0.81
N ASP A 98 -18.80 -6.37 0.60
CA ASP A 98 -19.12 -7.17 -0.58
C ASP A 98 -20.49 -7.89 -0.43
N PHE A 99 -20.95 -8.55 -1.50
CA PHE A 99 -22.22 -9.28 -1.51
C PHE A 99 -22.30 -10.45 -0.51
N ARG A 100 -21.17 -10.85 0.09
CA ARG A 100 -21.10 -11.88 1.13
C ARG A 100 -21.05 -11.28 2.54
N GLY A 101 -20.98 -9.95 2.65
CA GLY A 101 -20.83 -9.24 3.90
C GLY A 101 -19.38 -9.09 4.37
N CYS A 102 -18.37 -9.40 3.54
CA CYS A 102 -16.98 -9.14 3.90
C CYS A 102 -16.68 -7.63 3.85
N ALA A 103 -16.09 -7.10 4.91
CA ALA A 103 -15.75 -5.69 5.01
C ALA A 103 -14.36 -5.38 4.42
N TYR A 104 -14.30 -4.39 3.55
CA TYR A 104 -13.08 -3.88 2.92
C TYR A 104 -12.93 -2.39 3.18
N LEU A 105 -11.69 -1.92 3.22
CA LEU A 105 -11.41 -0.50 3.31
C LEU A 105 -11.73 0.20 2.00
N MET A 106 -12.43 1.32 2.06
CA MET A 106 -12.66 2.15 0.88
C MET A 106 -11.38 2.83 0.39
N HIS A 107 -10.44 3.11 1.31
CA HIS A 107 -9.18 3.74 0.96
C HIS A 107 -8.14 2.69 0.50
N PRO A 108 -7.64 2.76 -0.75
CA PRO A 108 -6.87 1.67 -1.34
C PRO A 108 -5.38 1.67 -0.99
N HIS A 109 -4.78 2.81 -0.63
CA HIS A 109 -3.32 2.93 -0.59
C HIS A 109 -2.73 2.53 0.77
N LEU A 110 -3.09 3.24 1.85
CA LEU A 110 -2.66 2.88 3.20
C LEU A 110 -3.78 2.14 3.95
N SER A 111 -3.70 0.82 4.02
CA SER A 111 -4.73 -0.06 4.58
C SER A 111 -4.14 -1.08 5.54
N HIS A 112 -4.77 -1.27 6.71
CA HIS A 112 -4.37 -2.29 7.68
C HIS A 112 -4.63 -3.73 7.20
N LEU A 113 -5.39 -3.91 6.11
CA LEU A 113 -5.58 -5.20 5.44
C LEU A 113 -4.51 -5.47 4.37
N GLY A 114 -3.59 -4.54 4.15
CA GLY A 114 -2.58 -4.61 3.10
C GLY A 114 -1.31 -5.41 3.44
N SER A 115 -0.24 -5.08 2.70
CA SER A 115 1.10 -5.64 2.88
C SER A 115 1.65 -5.42 4.30
N ASP A 116 2.69 -6.16 4.67
CA ASP A 116 3.35 -6.03 5.97
C ASP A 116 3.80 -4.58 6.25
N LEU A 117 4.31 -3.88 5.23
CA LEU A 117 4.62 -2.45 5.32
C LEU A 117 3.44 -1.62 5.84
N CYS A 118 2.22 -1.83 5.33
CA CYS A 118 1.05 -1.07 5.76
C CYS A 118 0.66 -1.41 7.19
N ARG A 119 0.79 -2.68 7.59
CA ARG A 119 0.47 -3.13 8.95
C ARG A 119 1.51 -2.64 9.97
N GLY A 120 2.77 -2.53 9.58
CA GLY A 120 3.86 -2.09 10.46
C GLY A 120 3.90 -0.58 10.71
N VAL A 121 3.38 0.24 9.79
CA VAL A 121 3.32 1.70 9.96
C VAL A 121 2.07 2.19 10.70
N LEU A 122 1.11 1.30 10.96
CA LEU A 122 -0.15 1.63 11.62
C LEU A 122 -0.17 1.09 13.03
N GLU A 123 -0.73 1.88 13.95
CA GLU A 123 -0.99 1.46 15.33
C GLU A 123 -2.40 1.85 15.76
N TYR A 124 -2.90 1.22 16.82
CA TYR A 124 -4.18 1.60 17.40
C TYR A 124 -4.04 2.96 18.08
N ALA A 125 -4.96 3.90 17.78
CA ALA A 125 -4.95 5.24 18.35
C ALA A 125 -5.15 5.27 19.88
N GLU A 126 -5.85 4.28 20.45
CA GLU A 126 -6.04 4.18 21.89
C GLU A 126 -5.20 3.05 22.48
N GLY A 127 -4.13 3.44 23.19
CA GLY A 127 -3.31 2.50 23.96
C GLY A 127 -4.04 1.98 25.21
N ARG A 128 -3.80 0.71 25.55
CA ARG A 128 -4.28 0.08 26.79
C ARG A 128 -3.10 -0.49 27.58
N PRO A 129 -3.11 -0.43 28.93
CA PRO A 129 -2.06 -1.03 29.74
C PRO A 129 -2.03 -2.55 29.54
N LEU A 130 -0.85 -3.12 29.26
CA LEU A 130 -0.72 -4.54 28.90
C LEU A 130 -1.14 -5.51 30.02
N GLY A 131 -0.75 -5.22 31.26
CA GLY A 131 -0.86 -6.18 32.36
C GLY A 131 -0.11 -7.49 32.10
N LYS A 132 -0.30 -8.48 32.99
CA LYS A 132 0.40 -9.77 32.92
C LYS A 132 0.05 -10.59 31.68
N TYR A 133 -1.22 -10.58 31.28
CA TYR A 133 -1.70 -11.35 30.14
C TYR A 133 -1.39 -10.68 28.81
N GLY A 134 -1.49 -9.34 28.72
CA GLY A 134 -1.12 -8.62 27.49
C GLY A 134 0.35 -8.80 27.16
N LEU A 135 1.25 -8.78 28.16
CA LEU A 135 2.67 -9.06 27.93
C LEU A 135 2.92 -10.48 27.42
N CYS A 136 2.17 -11.47 27.92
CA CYS A 136 2.24 -12.84 27.42
C CYS A 136 1.83 -12.91 25.94
N TRP A 137 0.70 -12.31 25.58
CA TRP A 137 0.20 -12.28 24.21
C TRP A 137 1.11 -11.50 23.26
N LEU A 138 1.74 -10.41 23.72
CA LEU A 138 2.71 -9.68 22.92
C LEU A 138 3.95 -10.52 22.59
N LYS A 139 4.43 -11.32 23.55
CA LYS A 139 5.54 -12.26 23.29
C LYS A 139 5.15 -13.35 22.28
N ILE A 140 3.95 -13.90 22.41
CA ILE A 140 3.41 -14.89 21.44
C ILE A 140 3.27 -14.24 20.06
N HIS A 141 2.75 -13.01 19.99
CA HIS A 141 2.63 -12.27 18.74
C HIS A 141 3.98 -12.10 18.05
N LEU A 142 5.01 -11.69 18.79
CA LEU A 142 6.36 -11.54 18.27
C LEU A 142 6.94 -12.87 17.77
N ALA A 143 6.74 -13.96 18.54
CA ALA A 143 7.18 -15.30 18.13
C ALA A 143 6.49 -15.76 16.84
N ASN A 144 5.18 -15.53 16.71
CA ASN A 144 4.42 -15.85 15.50
C ASN A 144 4.92 -15.07 14.28
N LYS A 145 5.29 -13.79 14.48
CA LYS A 145 5.84 -12.95 13.41
C LYS A 145 7.25 -13.38 12.98
N TYR A 146 8.10 -13.74 13.93
CA TYR A 146 9.45 -14.21 13.64
C TYR A 146 9.47 -15.59 12.97
N GLY A 147 8.56 -16.49 13.37
CA GLY A 147 8.46 -17.85 12.84
C GLY A 147 7.92 -17.99 11.42
N GLY A 148 7.81 -16.88 10.66
CA GLY A 148 7.27 -16.88 9.30
C GLY A 148 5.79 -17.27 9.25
N GLY A 149 5.00 -16.81 10.23
CA GLY A 149 3.63 -17.28 10.50
C GLY A 149 2.83 -17.57 9.23
N ILE A 150 2.60 -18.86 8.98
CA ILE A 150 1.75 -19.47 7.94
C ILE A 150 1.46 -18.49 6.79
N GLU A 151 2.41 -18.35 5.86
CA GLU A 151 2.11 -17.80 4.53
C GLU A 151 1.19 -18.73 3.72
#